data_AF-A0A922MNG1-F1
#
_entry.id   AF-A0A922MNG1-F1
#
_cell.length_a   1.000
_cell.length_b   1.000
_cell.length_c   1.000
_cell.angle_alpha   90.00
_cell.angle_beta   90.00
_cell.angle_gamma   90.00
#
_symmetry.space_group_name_H-M   'P 1'
#
loop_
_entity.id
_entity.type
_entity.pdbx_description
1 polymer ?
#
loop_
_entity_poly.entity_id
_entity_poly.type
_entity_poly.pdbx_seq_one_letter_code
_entity_poly.pdbx_strand_id
1 'polypeptide(L)'
;MGPLLKSELTPAQEPLSDSDISWMAAALPLAAICGIPFFSYASDRYGRKICVILVSLLSCISWTIKLTAVLSPALISARVIAGLAAGGCFVVVPVYLKEISEDTLRGALGSLNMTMCKLGVIFVYAVGMATSYQVNQAVYLAVAAVHVIVFCFMPESPNYLLKIGEEKKAAKTISWLRSLNRDHNQVVEELLKLKDEQRQFEETNRVSLLSVGKVRM
;
A
#
# COMPACT_ATOMS: atom_id res chain seq x y z
N MET A 1 -0.64 -18.63 15.36
CA MET A 1 0.69 -18.26 15.92
C MET A 1 0.68 -17.99 17.43
N GLY A 2 -0.41 -17.53 18.04
CA GLY A 2 -0.49 -17.36 19.51
C GLY A 2 -0.12 -18.58 20.37
N PRO A 3 -0.49 -19.83 20.01
CA PRO A 3 -0.18 -21.00 20.84
C PRO A 3 1.32 -21.38 20.87
N LEU A 4 2.04 -21.09 19.78
CA LEU A 4 3.46 -21.47 19.59
C LEU A 4 4.45 -20.52 20.26
N LEU A 5 4.00 -19.30 20.60
CA LEU A 5 4.79 -18.30 21.33
C LEU A 5 4.53 -18.34 22.86
N LYS A 6 3.54 -19.15 23.28
CA LYS A 6 3.21 -19.43 24.68
C LYS A 6 3.76 -20.78 25.15
N SER A 7 4.16 -21.65 24.23
CA SER A 7 4.65 -22.99 24.56
C SER A 7 6.14 -22.96 24.91
N GLU A 8 6.63 -23.99 25.62
CA GLU A 8 8.07 -24.14 25.92
C GLU A 8 8.94 -24.33 24.67
N LEU A 9 8.33 -24.60 23.51
CA LEU A 9 8.96 -24.70 22.18
C LEU A 9 8.92 -23.37 21.42
N THR A 10 8.92 -22.26 22.16
CA THR A 10 8.87 -20.92 21.59
C THR A 10 10.24 -20.56 21.00
N PRO A 11 10.30 -19.98 19.79
CA PRO A 11 11.55 -19.47 19.23
C PRO A 11 12.06 -18.19 19.93
N ALA A 12 11.30 -17.63 20.88
CA ALA A 12 11.71 -16.55 21.77
C ALA A 12 12.45 -17.11 23.00
N GLN A 13 13.34 -16.31 23.59
CA GLN A 13 14.15 -16.71 24.77
C GLN A 13 13.30 -17.00 26.02
N GLU A 14 12.11 -16.37 26.13
CA GLU A 14 11.15 -16.60 27.21
C GLU A 14 9.72 -16.70 26.64
N PRO A 15 8.82 -17.49 27.26
CA PRO A 15 7.41 -17.53 26.89
C PRO A 15 6.77 -16.14 27.03
N LEU A 16 6.03 -15.70 26.01
CA LEU A 16 5.40 -14.37 26.04
C LEU A 16 4.24 -14.33 27.05
N SER A 17 4.21 -13.27 27.85
CA SER A 17 3.06 -12.95 28.72
C SER A 17 1.79 -12.71 27.91
N ASP A 18 0.63 -13.00 28.51
CA ASP A 18 -0.68 -12.70 27.93
C ASP A 18 -0.87 -11.20 27.62
N SER A 19 -0.24 -10.32 28.41
CA SER A 19 -0.19 -8.88 28.16
C SER A 19 0.52 -8.56 26.85
N ASP A 20 1.64 -9.21 26.59
CA ASP A 20 2.51 -8.91 25.45
C ASP A 20 1.87 -9.36 24.15
N ILE A 21 1.20 -10.50 24.17
CA ILE A 21 0.44 -11.01 23.02
C ILE A 21 -0.74 -10.08 22.71
N SER A 22 -1.40 -9.55 23.74
CA SER A 22 -2.49 -8.57 23.59
C SER A 22 -1.97 -7.27 22.98
N TRP A 23 -0.86 -6.74 23.47
CA TRP A 23 -0.21 -5.56 22.89
C TRP A 23 0.28 -5.79 21.47
N MET A 24 0.87 -6.95 21.16
CA MET A 24 1.27 -7.33 19.80
C MET A 24 0.09 -7.42 18.83
N ALA A 25 -1.08 -7.82 19.31
CA ALA A 25 -2.31 -7.86 18.51
C ALA A 25 -2.85 -6.45 18.27
N ALA A 26 -2.90 -5.61 19.30
CA ALA A 26 -3.44 -4.24 19.25
C ALA A 26 -2.51 -3.23 18.55
N ALA A 27 -1.19 -3.41 18.61
CA ALA A 27 -0.22 -2.48 18.05
C ALA A 27 -0.36 -2.30 16.52
N LEU A 28 -0.72 -3.36 15.80
CA LEU A 28 -0.89 -3.31 14.34
C LEU A 28 -2.05 -2.39 13.91
N PRO A 29 -3.30 -2.57 14.38
CA PRO A 29 -4.41 -1.70 13.98
C PRO A 29 -4.22 -0.26 14.50
N LEU A 30 -3.66 -0.06 15.69
CA LEU A 30 -3.35 1.28 16.21
C LEU A 30 -2.38 2.03 15.30
N ALA A 31 -1.29 1.36 14.90
CA ALA A 31 -0.32 1.95 13.99
C ALA A 31 -0.91 2.16 12.58
N ALA A 32 -1.82 1.30 12.12
CA ALA A 32 -2.51 1.48 10.84
C ALA A 32 -3.35 2.76 10.81
N ILE A 33 -4.08 3.07 11.90
CA ILE A 33 -4.87 4.31 12.03
C ILE A 33 -3.97 5.54 11.87
N CYS A 34 -2.79 5.52 12.49
CA CYS A 34 -1.80 6.60 12.35
C CYS A 34 -1.18 6.67 10.94
N GLY A 35 -1.01 5.51 10.28
CA GLY A 35 -0.43 5.43 8.94
C GLY A 35 -1.32 5.99 7.84
N ILE A 36 -2.65 5.88 7.96
CA ILE A 36 -3.61 6.35 6.95
C ILE A 36 -3.42 7.82 6.56
N PRO A 37 -3.52 8.81 7.48
CA PRO A 37 -3.40 10.23 7.10
C PRO A 37 -2.01 10.56 6.54
N PHE A 38 -0.96 9.92 7.07
CA PHE A 38 0.40 10.10 6.58
C PHE A 38 0.53 9.66 5.12
N PHE A 39 0.08 8.45 4.79
CA PHE A 39 0.16 7.93 3.42
C PHE A 39 -0.83 8.58 2.46
N SER A 40 -2.01 9.00 2.93
CA SER A 40 -2.94 9.82 2.15
C SER A 40 -2.24 11.09 1.66
N TYR A 41 -1.65 11.86 2.59
CA TYR A 41 -0.93 13.08 2.24
C TYR A 41 0.32 12.81 1.38
N ALA A 42 1.12 11.80 1.75
CA ALA A 42 2.34 11.46 1.02
C ALA A 42 2.04 11.03 -0.43
N SER A 43 0.98 10.26 -0.66
CA SER A 43 0.62 9.77 -1.98
C SER A 43 0.18 10.89 -2.93
N ASP A 44 -0.43 11.93 -2.39
CA ASP A 44 -0.84 13.10 -3.14
C ASP A 44 0.31 14.07 -3.42
N ARG A 45 1.35 14.08 -2.57
CA ARG A 45 2.51 14.97 -2.70
C ARG A 45 3.64 14.35 -3.52
N TYR A 46 4.04 13.12 -3.18
CA TYR A 46 5.20 12.44 -3.74
C TYR A 46 4.85 11.42 -4.83
N GLY A 47 3.57 11.14 -5.04
CA GLY A 47 3.12 10.18 -6.03
C GLY A 47 2.79 8.84 -5.42
N ARG A 48 2.07 8.02 -6.20
CA ARG A 48 1.47 6.79 -5.71
C ARG A 48 2.52 5.68 -5.75
N LYS A 49 3.36 5.66 -6.79
CA LYS A 49 4.44 4.67 -6.93
C LYS A 49 5.41 4.70 -5.75
N ILE A 50 5.89 5.90 -5.40
CA ILE A 50 6.85 6.07 -4.29
C ILE A 50 6.23 5.56 -2.98
N CYS A 51 4.96 5.90 -2.72
CA CYS A 51 4.28 5.43 -1.51
C CYS A 51 4.11 3.91 -1.46
N VAL A 52 3.78 3.24 -2.57
CA VAL A 52 3.69 1.77 -2.59
C VAL A 52 5.05 1.12 -2.34
N ILE A 53 6.14 1.69 -2.90
CA ILE A 53 7.50 1.22 -2.62
C ILE A 53 7.84 1.42 -1.14
N LEU A 54 7.56 2.59 -0.56
CA LEU A 54 7.79 2.86 0.87
C LEU A 54 7.04 1.90 1.78
N VAL A 55 5.75 1.63 1.51
CA VAL A 55 4.95 0.63 2.25
C VAL A 55 5.57 -0.75 2.17
N SER A 56 6.06 -1.14 0.99
CA SER A 56 6.70 -2.44 0.76
C SER A 56 8.04 -2.54 1.50
N LEU A 57 8.82 -1.47 1.53
CA LEU A 57 10.07 -1.38 2.29
C LEU A 57 9.83 -1.47 3.80
N LEU A 58 8.82 -0.77 4.32
CA LEU A 58 8.43 -0.90 5.74
C LEU A 58 8.01 -2.33 6.09
N SER A 59 7.32 -3.01 5.16
CA SER A 59 6.98 -4.42 5.32
C SER A 59 8.22 -5.32 5.35
N CYS A 60 9.20 -5.08 4.47
CA CYS A 60 10.49 -5.78 4.51
C CYS A 60 11.19 -5.58 5.86
N ILE A 61 11.27 -4.35 6.37
CA ILE A 61 11.85 -4.04 7.68
C ILE A 61 11.14 -4.83 8.79
N SER A 62 9.81 -4.86 8.79
CA SER A 62 9.04 -5.64 9.76
C SER A 62 9.37 -7.13 9.74
N TRP A 63 9.48 -7.74 8.55
CA TRP A 63 9.83 -9.15 8.41
C TRP A 63 11.28 -9.44 8.81
N THR A 64 12.22 -8.55 8.48
CA THR A 64 13.62 -8.66 8.90
C THR A 64 13.75 -8.65 10.42
N ILE A 65 13.05 -7.72 11.11
CA ILE A 65 13.08 -7.67 12.59
C ILE A 65 12.58 -8.98 13.19
N LYS A 66 11.47 -9.53 12.68
CA LYS A 66 10.91 -10.82 13.17
C LYS A 66 11.82 -12.02 12.89
N LEU A 67 12.65 -11.93 11.85
CA LEU A 67 13.60 -12.97 11.48
C LEU A 67 14.86 -12.94 12.37
N THR A 68 15.37 -11.74 12.69
CA THR A 68 16.62 -11.56 13.44
C THR A 68 16.44 -11.52 14.95
N ALA A 69 15.33 -10.97 15.44
CA ALA A 69 15.11 -10.71 16.86
C ALA A 69 13.76 -11.26 17.32
N VAL A 70 13.80 -12.32 18.13
CA VAL A 70 12.60 -12.94 18.73
C VAL A 70 12.50 -12.54 20.21
N LEU A 71 12.43 -11.23 20.44
CA LEU A 71 12.21 -10.61 21.76
C LEU A 71 10.86 -9.91 21.77
N SER A 72 10.14 -9.93 22.89
CA SER A 72 8.82 -9.27 23.03
C SER A 72 8.78 -7.83 22.48
N PRO A 73 9.68 -6.89 22.88
CA PRO A 73 9.68 -5.53 22.34
C PRO A 73 10.03 -5.44 20.85
N ALA A 74 10.87 -6.36 20.34
CA ALA A 74 11.22 -6.43 18.92
C ALA A 74 10.01 -6.87 18.07
N LEU A 75 9.22 -7.82 18.58
CA LEU A 75 8.01 -8.28 17.91
C LEU A 75 6.91 -7.21 17.93
N ILE A 76 6.75 -6.48 19.05
CA ILE A 76 5.79 -5.36 19.14
C ILE A 76 6.18 -4.25 18.17
N SER A 77 7.44 -3.82 18.14
CA SER A 77 7.91 -2.79 17.21
C SER A 77 7.77 -3.22 15.75
N ALA A 78 8.07 -4.48 15.42
CA ALA A 78 7.81 -5.03 14.09
C ALA A 78 6.32 -4.97 13.71
N ARG A 79 5.39 -5.13 14.67
CA ARG A 79 3.94 -5.02 14.45
C ARG A 79 3.49 -3.58 14.24
N VAL A 80 4.10 -2.62 14.94
CA VAL A 80 3.86 -1.18 14.70
C VAL A 80 4.27 -0.81 13.27
N ILE A 81 5.47 -1.21 12.85
CA ILE A 81 5.96 -0.94 11.48
C ILE A 81 5.06 -1.61 10.43
N ALA A 82 4.67 -2.87 10.65
CA ALA A 82 3.71 -3.55 9.77
C ALA A 82 2.35 -2.86 9.73
N GLY A 83 1.88 -2.31 10.85
CA GLY A 83 0.63 -1.56 10.93
C GLY A 83 0.67 -0.28 10.10
N LEU A 84 1.73 0.52 10.21
CA LEU A 84 1.94 1.70 9.37
C LEU A 84 1.93 1.34 7.87
N ALA A 85 2.66 0.28 7.50
CA ALA A 85 2.68 -0.23 6.13
C ALA A 85 1.29 -0.69 5.67
N ALA A 86 0.56 -1.44 6.51
CA ALA A 86 -0.78 -1.92 6.19
C ALA A 86 -1.76 -0.75 5.96
N GLY A 87 -1.74 0.27 6.83
CA GLY A 87 -2.55 1.48 6.66
C GLY A 87 -2.27 2.17 5.32
N GLY A 88 -0.99 2.35 4.96
CA GLY A 88 -0.60 2.89 3.66
C GLY A 88 -1.04 2.03 2.47
N CYS A 89 -0.93 0.70 2.59
CA CYS A 89 -1.37 -0.24 1.57
C CYS A 89 -2.86 -0.08 1.25
N PHE A 90 -3.71 -0.04 2.28
CA PHE A 90 -5.17 0.07 2.11
C PHE A 90 -5.63 1.42 1.56
N VAL A 91 -4.81 2.46 1.65
CA VAL A 91 -5.11 3.78 1.08
C VAL A 91 -4.57 3.89 -0.34
N VAL A 92 -3.29 3.59 -0.53
CA VAL A 92 -2.57 3.95 -1.75
C VAL A 92 -2.80 2.94 -2.86
N VAL A 93 -2.84 1.64 -2.57
CA VAL A 93 -3.01 0.59 -3.59
C VAL A 93 -4.35 0.70 -4.34
N PRO A 94 -5.52 0.84 -3.69
CA PRO A 94 -6.77 0.96 -4.44
C PRO A 94 -6.84 2.25 -5.26
N VAL A 95 -6.26 3.36 -4.78
CA VAL A 95 -6.16 4.61 -5.54
C VAL A 95 -5.27 4.42 -6.77
N TYR A 96 -4.08 3.85 -6.58
CA TYR A 96 -3.16 3.57 -7.68
C TYR A 96 -3.81 2.67 -8.73
N LEU A 97 -4.47 1.59 -8.30
CA LEU A 97 -5.18 0.66 -9.18
C LEU A 97 -6.31 1.35 -9.94
N LYS A 98 -7.07 2.23 -9.28
CA LYS A 98 -8.11 3.06 -9.91
C LYS A 98 -7.54 3.97 -11.00
N GLU A 99 -6.38 4.56 -10.77
CA GLU A 99 -5.76 5.54 -11.68
C GLU A 99 -5.05 4.91 -12.88
N ILE A 100 -4.65 3.63 -12.80
CA ILE A 100 -4.02 2.91 -13.93
C ILE A 100 -5.02 2.03 -14.71
N SER A 101 -6.14 1.67 -14.09
CA SER A 101 -7.17 0.82 -14.70
C SER A 101 -7.92 1.56 -15.80
N GLU A 102 -8.33 0.80 -16.81
CA GLU A 102 -9.32 1.26 -17.77
C GLU A 102 -10.71 1.33 -17.10
N ASP A 103 -11.55 2.28 -17.50
CA ASP A 103 -12.85 2.53 -16.88
C ASP A 103 -13.75 1.26 -16.87
N THR A 104 -13.66 0.43 -17.91
CA THR A 104 -14.39 -0.84 -18.05
C THR A 104 -13.92 -1.93 -17.08
N LEU A 105 -12.62 -1.98 -16.79
CA LEU A 105 -12.00 -3.02 -15.95
C LEU A 105 -11.80 -2.59 -14.49
N ARG A 106 -12.02 -1.31 -14.16
CA ARG A 106 -11.82 -0.76 -12.82
C ARG A 106 -12.57 -1.54 -11.73
N GLY A 107 -13.82 -1.95 -12.00
CA GLY A 107 -14.62 -2.76 -11.08
C GLY A 107 -14.05 -4.16 -10.85
N ALA A 108 -13.62 -4.82 -11.93
CA ALA A 108 -13.00 -6.14 -11.85
C ALA A 108 -11.66 -6.11 -11.11
N LEU A 109 -10.82 -5.11 -11.40
CA LEU A 109 -9.53 -4.91 -10.73
C LEU A 109 -9.70 -4.57 -9.24
N GLY A 110 -10.71 -3.77 -8.88
CA GLY A 110 -11.06 -3.51 -7.48
C GLY A 110 -11.42 -4.79 -6.72
N SER A 111 -12.27 -5.64 -7.31
CA SER A 111 -12.61 -6.95 -6.73
C SER A 111 -11.39 -7.88 -6.65
N LEU A 112 -10.54 -7.89 -7.69
CA LEU A 112 -9.31 -8.67 -7.71
C LEU A 112 -8.38 -8.28 -6.57
N ASN A 113 -8.23 -6.99 -6.28
CA ASN A 113 -7.41 -6.51 -5.17
C ASN A 113 -7.87 -7.09 -3.83
N MET A 114 -9.19 -7.07 -3.56
CA MET A 114 -9.75 -7.62 -2.32
C MET A 114 -9.61 -9.15 -2.26
N THR A 115 -9.80 -9.84 -3.39
CA THR A 115 -9.56 -11.29 -3.51
C THR A 115 -8.11 -11.64 -3.22
N MET A 116 -7.15 -10.89 -3.78
CA MET A 116 -5.73 -11.08 -3.52
C MET A 116 -5.38 -10.88 -2.05
N CYS A 117 -6.01 -9.92 -1.35
CA CYS A 117 -5.85 -9.80 0.10
C CYS A 117 -6.31 -11.06 0.84
N LYS A 118 -7.43 -11.68 0.45
CA LYS A 118 -7.91 -12.92 1.07
C LYS A 118 -7.00 -14.11 0.76
N LEU A 119 -6.54 -14.23 -0.49
CA LEU A 119 -5.56 -15.24 -0.88
C LEU A 119 -4.25 -15.09 -0.11
N GLY A 120 -3.79 -13.87 0.14
CA GLY A 120 -2.62 -13.61 0.97
C GLY A 120 -2.78 -14.12 2.41
N VAL A 121 -3.97 -13.95 3.01
CA VAL A 121 -4.26 -14.49 4.34
C VAL A 121 -4.22 -16.03 4.33
N ILE A 122 -4.83 -16.66 3.32
CA ILE A 122 -4.78 -18.13 3.15
C ILE A 122 -3.34 -18.60 2.98
N PHE A 123 -2.54 -17.90 2.17
CA PHE A 123 -1.13 -18.20 1.95
C PHE A 123 -0.32 -18.17 3.26
N VAL A 124 -0.51 -17.14 4.10
CA VAL A 124 0.16 -17.05 5.41
C VAL A 124 -0.22 -18.20 6.33
N TYR A 125 -1.49 -18.62 6.33
CA TYR A 125 -1.90 -19.79 7.12
C TYR A 125 -1.32 -21.10 6.58
N ALA A 126 -1.33 -21.29 5.26
CA ALA A 126 -0.79 -22.50 4.63
C ALA A 126 0.71 -22.66 4.90
N VAL A 127 1.50 -21.61 4.66
CA VAL A 127 2.95 -21.59 4.91
C VAL A 127 3.23 -21.76 6.41
N GLY A 128 2.45 -21.07 7.25
CA GLY A 128 2.53 -21.15 8.71
C GLY A 128 2.28 -22.54 9.30
N MET A 129 1.46 -23.37 8.64
CA MET A 129 1.23 -24.77 9.05
C MET A 129 2.29 -25.72 8.48
N ALA A 130 2.82 -25.42 7.29
CA ALA A 130 3.72 -26.32 6.57
C ALA A 130 5.20 -26.18 7.00
N THR A 131 5.62 -25.04 7.55
CA THR A 131 7.05 -24.76 7.79
C THR A 131 7.35 -24.16 9.17
N SER A 132 8.63 -24.17 9.56
CA SER A 132 9.10 -23.64 10.84
C SER A 132 9.03 -22.10 10.91
N TYR A 133 9.09 -21.53 12.12
CA TYR A 133 8.98 -20.08 12.32
C TYR A 133 9.98 -19.27 11.49
N GLN A 134 11.26 -19.66 11.48
CA GLN A 134 12.29 -18.92 10.74
C GLN A 134 12.07 -19.00 9.23
N VAL A 135 11.71 -20.17 8.70
CA VAL A 135 11.41 -20.36 7.27
C VAL A 135 10.19 -19.52 6.87
N ASN A 136 9.15 -19.48 7.70
CA ASN A 136 7.98 -18.63 7.47
C ASN A 136 8.38 -17.15 7.31
N GLN A 137 9.14 -16.60 8.25
CA GLN A 137 9.54 -15.18 8.18
C GLN A 137 10.42 -14.90 6.95
N ALA A 138 11.33 -15.82 6.60
CA ALA A 138 12.18 -15.70 5.42
C ALA A 138 11.38 -15.72 4.11
N VAL A 139 10.37 -16.59 4.01
CA VAL A 139 9.47 -16.65 2.85
C VAL A 139 8.69 -15.33 2.71
N TYR A 140 8.13 -14.80 3.79
CA TYR A 140 7.39 -13.53 3.75
C TYR A 140 8.27 -12.33 3.39
N LEU A 141 9.51 -12.31 3.91
CA LEU A 141 10.51 -11.32 3.52
C LEU A 141 10.85 -11.42 2.03
N ALA A 142 11.05 -12.64 1.51
CA ALA A 142 11.35 -12.87 0.10
C ALA A 142 10.22 -12.37 -0.81
N VAL A 143 8.96 -12.68 -0.47
CA VAL A 143 7.78 -12.19 -1.22
C VAL A 143 7.72 -10.66 -1.20
N ALA A 144 7.95 -10.03 -0.04
CA ALA A 144 7.96 -8.57 0.08
C ALA A 144 9.12 -7.92 -0.72
N ALA A 145 10.30 -8.53 -0.70
CA ALA A 145 11.46 -8.05 -1.45
C ALA A 145 11.25 -8.17 -2.97
N VAL A 146 10.71 -9.29 -3.44
CA VAL A 146 10.32 -9.47 -4.85
C VAL A 146 9.29 -8.41 -5.25
N HIS A 147 8.30 -8.14 -4.41
CA HIS A 147 7.33 -7.07 -4.68
C HIS A 147 8.00 -5.70 -4.85
N VAL A 148 8.95 -5.33 -3.99
CA VAL A 148 9.73 -4.07 -4.14
C VAL A 148 10.41 -4.02 -5.51
N ILE A 149 11.11 -5.09 -5.90
CA ILE A 149 11.85 -5.16 -7.15
C ILE A 149 10.91 -5.03 -8.36
N VAL A 150 9.83 -5.82 -8.38
CA VAL A 150 8.85 -5.79 -9.49
C VAL A 150 8.19 -4.43 -9.59
N PHE A 151 7.81 -3.84 -8.46
CA PHE A 151 7.09 -2.57 -8.44
C PHE A 151 7.97 -1.37 -8.85
N CYS A 152 9.30 -1.47 -8.74
CA CYS A 152 10.21 -0.47 -9.29
C CYS A 152 10.05 -0.28 -10.81
N PHE A 153 9.61 -1.30 -11.54
CA PHE A 153 9.36 -1.23 -12.99
C PHE A 153 7.97 -0.69 -13.35
N MET A 154 7.05 -0.62 -12.38
CA MET A 154 5.70 -0.08 -12.62
C MET A 154 5.76 1.43 -12.88
N PRO A 155 4.91 1.96 -13.77
CA PRO A 155 4.87 3.39 -14.04
C PRO A 155 4.22 4.16 -12.88
N GLU A 156 4.48 5.46 -12.80
CA GLU A 156 3.73 6.34 -11.90
C GLU A 156 2.33 6.61 -12.48
N SER A 157 1.38 6.91 -11.61
CA SER A 157 -0.01 7.21 -12.00
C SER A 157 -0.10 8.36 -13.02
N PRO A 158 -0.86 8.20 -14.13
CA PRO A 158 -1.14 9.29 -15.07
C PRO A 158 -1.76 10.52 -14.39
N ASN A 159 -2.66 10.30 -13.43
CA ASN A 159 -3.32 11.36 -12.68
C ASN A 159 -2.32 12.17 -11.85
N TYR A 160 -1.37 11.49 -11.18
CA TYR A 160 -0.32 12.18 -10.44
C TYR A 160 0.59 12.98 -11.39
N LEU A 161 0.98 12.40 -12.52
CA LEU A 161 1.85 13.07 -13.50
C LEU A 161 1.20 14.34 -14.07
N LEU A 162 -0.10 14.31 -14.37
CA LEU A 162 -0.82 15.50 -14.79
C LEU A 162 -0.89 16.57 -13.68
N LYS A 163 -1.10 16.15 -12.43
CA LYS A 163 -1.17 17.06 -11.27
C LYS A 163 0.13 17.86 -11.07
N ILE A 164 1.28 17.27 -11.40
CA ILE A 164 2.59 17.94 -11.32
C ILE A 164 3.00 18.63 -12.64
N GLY A 165 2.12 18.69 -13.64
CA GLY A 165 2.35 19.34 -14.93
C GLY A 165 3.16 18.52 -15.96
N GLU A 166 3.41 17.24 -15.69
CA GLU A 166 4.24 16.34 -16.51
C GLU A 166 3.41 15.61 -17.59
N GLU A 167 2.72 16.36 -18.45
CA GLU A 167 1.77 15.83 -19.43
C GLU A 167 2.39 14.81 -20.39
N LYS A 168 3.61 15.06 -20.86
CA LYS A 168 4.33 14.15 -21.76
C LYS A 168 4.58 12.78 -21.12
N LYS A 169 4.87 12.76 -19.81
CA LYS A 169 5.06 11.51 -19.05
C LYS A 169 3.71 10.83 -18.83
N ALA A 170 2.65 11.58 -18.53
CA ALA A 170 1.30 11.04 -18.39
C ALA A 170 0.84 10.32 -19.68
N ALA A 171 1.00 10.96 -20.85
CA ALA A 171 0.68 10.37 -22.15
C ALA A 171 1.49 9.09 -22.43
N LYS A 172 2.79 9.09 -22.08
CA LYS A 172 3.65 7.89 -22.19
C LYS A 172 3.15 6.77 -21.28
N THR A 173 2.75 7.07 -20.05
CA THR A 173 2.21 6.07 -19.13
C THR A 173 0.90 5.48 -19.65
N ILE A 174 -0.04 6.31 -20.12
CA ILE A 174 -1.33 5.83 -20.67
C ILE A 174 -1.08 4.93 -21.88
N SER A 175 -0.21 5.35 -22.81
CA SER A 175 0.21 4.55 -23.97
C SER A 175 0.77 3.19 -23.55
N TRP A 176 1.61 3.14 -22.51
CA TRP A 176 2.15 1.87 -21.99
C TRP A 176 1.07 1.00 -21.33
N LEU A 177 0.18 1.59 -20.52
CA LEU A 177 -0.91 0.87 -19.83
C LEU A 177 -1.94 0.29 -20.80
N ARG A 178 -2.22 1.00 -21.90
CA ARG A 178 -3.18 0.56 -22.94
C ARG A 178 -2.52 -0.31 -24.02
N SER A 179 -1.18 -0.43 -24.01
CA SER A 179 -0.41 -1.08 -25.09
C SER A 179 -0.71 -0.47 -26.48
N LEU A 180 -0.88 0.85 -26.52
CA LEU A 180 -1.20 1.62 -27.73
C LEU A 180 -0.09 2.62 -28.06
N ASN A 181 -0.01 3.05 -29.33
CA ASN A 181 0.86 4.16 -29.72
C ASN A 181 0.40 5.47 -29.06
N ARG A 182 1.34 6.38 -28.82
CA ARG A 182 1.05 7.67 -28.17
C ARG A 182 0.08 8.54 -28.95
N ASP A 183 0.14 8.48 -30.28
CA ASP A 183 -0.72 9.25 -31.18
C ASP A 183 -2.05 8.55 -31.48
N HIS A 184 -2.33 7.41 -30.81
CA HIS A 184 -3.60 6.72 -30.96
C HIS A 184 -4.72 7.55 -30.32
N ASN A 185 -5.84 7.72 -31.04
CA ASN A 185 -6.95 8.58 -30.61
C ASN A 185 -7.41 8.31 -29.17
N GLN A 186 -7.49 7.03 -28.78
CA GLN A 186 -7.87 6.64 -27.41
C GLN A 186 -6.94 7.22 -26.33
N VAL A 187 -5.62 7.28 -26.57
CA VAL A 187 -4.65 7.83 -25.60
C VAL A 187 -4.83 9.35 -25.47
N VAL A 188 -5.04 10.03 -26.60
CA VAL A 188 -5.27 11.47 -26.64
C VAL A 188 -6.59 11.84 -25.95
N GLU A 189 -7.65 11.09 -26.23
CA GLU A 189 -8.97 11.28 -25.62
C GLU A 189 -8.93 11.04 -24.11
N GLU A 190 -8.30 9.96 -23.65
CA GLU A 190 -8.13 9.67 -22.23
C GLU A 190 -7.32 10.75 -21.52
N LEU A 191 -6.23 11.24 -22.15
CA LEU A 191 -5.44 12.34 -21.61
C LEU A 191 -6.24 13.63 -21.47
N LEU A 192 -7.03 13.99 -22.48
CA LEU A 192 -7.90 15.18 -22.46
C LEU A 192 -8.95 15.06 -21.37
N LYS A 193 -9.63 13.90 -21.26
CA LYS A 193 -10.60 13.63 -20.21
C LYS A 193 -10.01 13.83 -18.82
N LEU A 194 -8.82 13.28 -18.55
CA LEU A 194 -8.16 13.44 -17.26
C LEU A 194 -7.77 14.90 -16.97
N LYS A 195 -7.38 15.67 -17.98
CA LYS A 195 -7.10 17.11 -17.83
C LYS A 195 -8.35 17.90 -17.49
N ASP A 196 -9.47 17.60 -18.14
CA ASP A 196 -10.75 18.25 -17.85
C ASP A 196 -11.24 17.92 -16.43
N GLU A 197 -11.13 16.65 -16.01
CA GLU A 197 -11.44 16.22 -14.63
C GLU A 197 -10.58 16.96 -13.59
N GLN A 198 -9.29 17.14 -13.86
CA GLN A 198 -8.41 17.90 -12.97
C GLN A 198 -8.77 19.39 -12.88
N ARG A 199 -9.06 20.02 -14.01
CA ARG A 199 -9.46 21.43 -14.04
C ARG A 199 -10.76 21.64 -13.26
N GLN A 200 -11.74 20.76 -13.43
CA GLN A 200 -12.99 20.82 -12.66
C GLN A 200 -12.75 20.65 -11.15
N PHE A 201 -11.83 19.76 -10.76
CA PHE A 201 -11.46 19.58 -9.36
C PHE A 201 -10.81 20.84 -8.77
N GLU A 202 -9.92 21.50 -9.51
CA GLU A 202 -9.30 22.77 -9.08
C GLU A 202 -10.31 23.91 -8.95
N GLU A 203 -11.23 24.03 -9.90
CA GLU A 203 -12.30 25.03 -9.88
C GLU A 203 -13.25 24.80 -8.69
N THR A 204 -13.66 23.55 -8.45
CA THR A 204 -14.52 23.17 -7.32
C THR A 204 -13.86 23.46 -5.97
N ASN A 205 -12.57 23.14 -5.83
CA ASN A 205 -11.84 23.37 -4.58
C ASN A 205 -11.66 24.87 -4.29
N ARG A 206 -11.43 25.70 -5.31
CA ARG A 206 -11.40 27.17 -5.17
C ARG A 206 -12.74 27.73 -4.70
N VAL A 207 -13.85 27.25 -5.26
CA VAL A 207 -15.20 27.71 -4.87
C VAL A 207 -15.53 27.30 -3.44
N SER A 208 -15.16 26.08 -3.03
CA SER A 208 -15.37 25.59 -1.65
C SER A 208 -14.60 26.40 -0.60
N LEU A 209 -13.33 26.74 -0.85
CA LEU A 209 -12.54 27.56 0.07
C LEU A 209 -13.09 28.98 0.19
N LEU A 210 -13.54 29.58 -0.93
CA LEU A 210 -14.13 30.91 -0.95
C LEU A 210 -15.53 30.95 -0.30
N SER A 211 -16.32 29.88 -0.43
CA SER A 211 -17.65 29.81 0.20
C SER A 211 -17.57 29.54 1.70
N VAL A 212 -16.65 28.68 2.15
CA VAL A 212 -16.41 28.44 3.59
C VAL A 212 -15.83 29.69 4.27
N GLY A 213 -15.01 30.49 3.56
CA GLY A 213 -14.53 31.78 4.05
C GLY A 213 -15.61 32.86 4.16
N LYS A 214 -16.66 32.82 3.31
CA LYS A 214 -17.78 33.78 3.34
C LYS A 214 -18.87 33.46 4.36
N VAL A 215 -18.96 32.22 4.85
CA VAL A 215 -19.98 31.80 5.84
C VAL A 215 -19.54 32.10 7.29
N ARG A 216 -18.34 32.68 7.49
CA ARG A 216 -17.77 32.98 8.81
C ARG A 216 -17.45 34.46 9.08
N MET A 217 -18.02 35.39 8.32
CA MET A 217 -18.04 36.83 8.63
C MET A 217 -19.46 37.35 8.80
#